data_AF-A0A950K8U1-F1
#
_entry.id   AF-A0A950K8U1-F1
#
_cell.length_a   1.000
_cell.length_b   1.000
_cell.length_c   1.000
_cell.angle_alpha   90.00
_cell.angle_beta   90.00
_cell.angle_gamma   90.00
#
_symmetry.space_group_name_H-M   'P 1'
#
loop_
_entity.id
_entity.type
_entity.pdbx_description
1 polymer ?
#
loop_
_entity_poly.entity_id
_entity_poly.type
_entity_poly.pdbx_seq_one_letter_code
_entity_poly.pdbx_strand_id
1 'polypeptide(L)'
;MRLGVRLLLAATLACLAAGLAWAGGLYYWHFNVEKVIRYVEDGGPDGKPLPEMEATLNRAGCRALPNLLRATRADRPAPFLNFTTGRIVEILNRDPVIVQENCDLRAKRRSEFRVETDDSEPVRAAKVARLHDWWAAHGREVHQWWRFWTGNCQYPD
;
A
#
# COMPACT_ATOMS: atom_id res chain seq x y z
N MET A 1 3.57 34.12 35.51
CA MET A 1 3.79 32.66 35.68
C MET A 1 2.62 31.78 35.23
N ARG A 2 1.36 32.05 35.60
CA ARG A 2 0.22 31.14 35.29
C ARG A 2 -0.10 30.96 33.80
N LEU A 3 0.10 31.97 32.97
CA LEU A 3 -0.18 31.88 31.53
C LEU A 3 0.82 30.98 30.79
N GLY A 4 2.11 31.12 31.08
CA GLY A 4 3.16 30.30 30.46
C GLY A 4 3.00 28.81 30.75
N VAL A 5 2.65 28.45 31.99
CA VAL A 5 2.37 27.04 32.36
C VAL A 5 1.15 26.50 31.63
N ARG A 6 0.08 27.30 31.48
CA ARG A 6 -1.12 26.90 30.73
C ARG A 6 -0.84 26.69 29.24
N LEU A 7 -0.03 27.57 28.63
CA LEU A 7 0.38 27.43 27.24
C LEU A 7 1.23 26.18 27.01
N LEU A 8 2.18 25.90 27.91
CA LEU A 8 2.99 24.69 27.86
C LEU A 8 2.13 23.42 28.00
N LEU A 9 1.21 23.39 28.96
CA LEU A 9 0.28 22.27 29.14
C LEU A 9 -0.60 22.06 27.90
N ALA A 10 -1.15 23.13 27.33
CA ALA A 10 -1.98 23.05 26.12
C ALA A 10 -1.18 22.53 24.92
N ALA A 11 0.05 23.00 24.72
CA ALA A 11 0.92 22.52 23.65
C ALA A 11 1.27 21.04 23.82
N THR A 12 1.63 20.60 25.03
CA THR A 12 1.91 19.19 25.33
C THR A 12 0.70 18.30 25.08
N LEU A 13 -0.49 18.72 25.53
CA LEU A 13 -1.73 17.98 25.27
C LEU A 13 -2.06 17.90 23.77
N ALA A 14 -1.86 18.98 23.02
CA ALA A 14 -2.04 18.98 21.57
C ALA A 14 -1.06 18.03 20.87
N CYS A 15 0.21 18.02 21.27
CA CYS A 15 1.21 17.08 20.73
C CYS A 15 0.86 15.62 21.04
N LEU A 16 0.43 15.33 22.27
CA LEU A 16 0.00 13.98 22.65
C LEU A 16 -1.23 13.54 21.85
N ALA A 17 -2.23 14.41 21.71
CA ALA A 17 -3.42 14.12 20.93
C ALA A 17 -3.09 13.88 19.44
N ALA A 18 -2.22 14.70 18.85
CA ALA A 18 -1.76 14.53 17.48
C ALA A 18 -0.99 13.20 17.31
N GLY A 19 -0.11 12.85 18.25
CA GLY A 19 0.61 11.58 18.26
C GLY A 19 -0.32 10.36 18.37
N LEU A 20 -1.33 10.43 19.24
CA LEU A 20 -2.35 9.37 19.37
C LEU A 20 -3.21 9.24 18.11
N ALA A 21 -3.62 10.36 17.51
CA ALA A 21 -4.35 10.35 16.24
C ALA A 21 -3.50 9.71 15.13
N TRP A 22 -2.21 10.02 15.08
CA TRP A 22 -1.26 9.43 14.14
C TRP A 22 -1.11 7.92 14.32
N ALA A 23 -0.79 7.48 15.53
CA ALA A 23 -0.65 6.06 15.85
C ALA A 23 -1.95 5.29 15.62
N GLY A 24 -3.09 5.86 16.00
CA GLY A 24 -4.41 5.28 15.77
C GLY A 24 -4.72 5.14 14.29
N GLY A 25 -4.40 6.15 13.47
CA GLY A 25 -4.55 6.09 12.02
C GLY A 25 -3.70 4.99 11.39
N LEU A 26 -2.40 4.92 11.74
CA LEU A 26 -1.47 3.88 11.29
C LEU A 26 -2.00 2.48 11.64
N TYR A 27 -2.37 2.28 12.91
CA TYR A 27 -2.87 1.00 13.40
C TYR A 27 -4.18 0.61 12.72
N TYR A 28 -5.12 1.55 12.58
CA TYR A 28 -6.39 1.31 11.91
C TYR A 28 -6.20 0.82 10.48
N TRP A 29 -5.38 1.49 9.67
CA TRP A 29 -5.15 1.09 8.29
C TRP A 29 -4.34 -0.19 8.18
N HIS A 30 -3.33 -0.37 9.03
CA HIS A 30 -2.56 -1.61 9.09
C HIS A 30 -3.48 -2.80 9.37
N PHE A 31 -4.32 -2.71 10.41
CA PHE A 31 -5.24 -3.78 10.79
C PHE A 31 -6.26 -4.09 9.70
N ASN A 32 -6.89 -3.05 9.12
CA ASN A 32 -7.90 -3.26 8.07
C ASN A 32 -7.31 -3.86 6.79
N VAL A 33 -6.13 -3.40 6.35
CA VAL A 33 -5.47 -3.96 5.15
C VAL A 33 -5.00 -5.40 5.43
N GLU A 34 -4.40 -5.64 6.59
CA GLU A 34 -3.96 -6.98 6.99
C GLU A 34 -5.12 -7.97 7.03
N LYS A 35 -6.29 -7.55 7.54
CA LYS A 35 -7.51 -8.36 7.55
C LYS A 35 -7.92 -8.79 6.13
N VAL A 36 -7.84 -7.88 5.15
CA VAL A 36 -8.13 -8.21 3.75
C VAL A 36 -7.11 -9.19 3.18
N ILE A 37 -5.82 -8.94 3.42
CA ILE A 37 -4.73 -9.81 2.96
C ILE A 37 -4.92 -11.23 3.51
N ARG A 38 -5.12 -11.38 4.82
CA ARG A 38 -5.35 -12.68 5.45
C ARG A 38 -6.61 -13.37 4.93
N TYR A 39 -7.70 -12.63 4.76
CA TYR A 39 -8.92 -13.20 4.19
C TYR A 39 -8.70 -13.81 2.80
N VAL A 40 -7.94 -13.12 1.93
CA VAL A 40 -7.62 -13.62 0.59
C VAL A 40 -6.58 -14.75 0.65
N GLU A 41 -5.62 -14.68 1.58
CA GLU A 41 -4.61 -15.73 1.81
C GLU A 41 -5.24 -17.05 2.28
N ASP A 42 -6.16 -16.95 3.23
CA ASP A 42 -6.95 -18.06 3.78
C ASP A 42 -8.03 -18.52 2.79
N GLY A 43 -8.18 -17.82 1.67
CA GLY A 43 -8.95 -18.25 0.51
C GLY A 43 -10.34 -17.66 0.35
N GLY A 44 -10.84 -16.76 1.20
CA GLY A 44 -12.19 -16.17 1.07
C GLY A 44 -13.26 -17.18 0.61
N PRO A 45 -14.26 -16.83 -0.24
CA PRO A 45 -15.17 -17.82 -0.82
C PRO A 45 -14.65 -18.44 -2.14
N ASP A 46 -13.59 -17.89 -2.76
CA ASP A 46 -12.95 -18.39 -4.01
C ASP A 46 -11.55 -17.73 -4.25
N GLY A 47 -10.88 -17.27 -3.19
CA GLY A 47 -9.60 -16.56 -3.23
C GLY A 47 -9.72 -15.09 -3.64
N LYS A 48 -10.89 -14.48 -3.45
CA LYS A 48 -11.19 -13.10 -3.87
C LYS A 48 -11.63 -12.22 -2.70
N PRO A 49 -11.24 -10.94 -2.69
CA PRO A 49 -11.75 -9.98 -1.69
C PRO A 49 -13.25 -9.74 -1.90
N LEU A 50 -13.99 -9.59 -0.80
CA LEU A 50 -15.39 -9.13 -0.85
C LEU A 50 -15.45 -7.65 -1.29
N PRO A 51 -16.58 -7.16 -1.86
CA PRO A 51 -16.71 -5.77 -2.31
C PRO A 51 -16.32 -4.71 -1.26
N GLU A 52 -16.65 -4.92 0.00
CA GLU A 52 -16.29 -4.04 1.11
C GLU A 52 -14.78 -4.05 1.42
N MET A 53 -14.11 -5.17 1.16
CA MET A 53 -12.67 -5.32 1.31
C MET A 53 -11.95 -4.60 0.16
N GLU A 54 -12.50 -4.66 -1.05
CA GLU A 54 -12.01 -3.87 -2.18
C GLU A 54 -12.15 -2.37 -1.91
N ALA A 55 -13.32 -1.94 -1.41
CA ALA A 55 -13.53 -0.56 -0.98
C ALA A 55 -12.58 -0.14 0.14
N THR A 56 -12.16 -1.07 1.00
CA THR A 56 -11.17 -0.83 2.05
C THR A 56 -9.77 -0.61 1.46
N LEU A 57 -9.34 -1.45 0.52
CA LEU A 57 -8.06 -1.26 -0.18
C LEU A 57 -8.04 0.02 -1.00
N ASN A 58 -9.14 0.33 -1.69
CA ASN A 58 -9.29 1.56 -2.46
C ASN A 58 -9.23 2.81 -1.58
N ARG A 59 -9.81 2.77 -0.37
CA ARG A 59 -9.71 3.89 0.58
C ARG A 59 -8.34 3.97 1.25
N ALA A 60 -7.70 2.82 1.51
CA ALA A 60 -6.35 2.77 2.05
C ALA A 60 -5.35 3.41 1.09
N GLY A 61 -5.48 3.11 -0.22
CA GLY A 61 -4.58 3.58 -1.26
C GLY A 61 -3.13 3.23 -0.90
N CYS A 62 -2.27 4.23 -0.84
CA CYS A 62 -0.85 4.10 -0.50
C CYS A 62 -0.56 3.42 0.82
N ARG A 63 -1.47 3.56 1.79
CA ARG A 63 -1.31 2.97 3.12
C ARG A 63 -1.30 1.44 3.06
N ALA A 64 -1.85 0.86 2.00
CA ALA A 64 -1.85 -0.58 1.80
C ALA A 64 -0.52 -1.12 1.28
N LEU A 65 0.31 -0.29 0.63
CA LEU A 65 1.54 -0.75 -0.05
C LEU A 65 2.50 -1.49 0.88
N PRO A 66 2.86 -1.00 2.08
CA PRO A 66 3.79 -1.71 2.95
C PRO A 66 3.28 -3.10 3.35
N ASN A 67 1.98 -3.23 3.64
CA ASN A 67 1.39 -4.52 4.02
C ASN A 67 1.32 -5.48 2.82
N LEU A 68 0.90 -4.98 1.65
CA LEU A 68 0.82 -5.78 0.42
C LEU A 68 2.20 -6.30 -0.01
N LEU A 69 3.22 -5.43 0.01
CA LEU A 69 4.60 -5.82 -0.32
C LEU A 69 5.14 -6.86 0.66
N ARG A 70 4.92 -6.66 1.96
CA ARG A 70 5.29 -7.64 2.99
C ARG A 70 4.64 -9.01 2.75
N ALA A 71 3.40 -9.05 2.29
CA ALA A 71 2.67 -10.27 2.00
C ALA A 71 3.09 -10.93 0.66
N THR A 72 3.62 -10.15 -0.28
CA THR A 72 4.04 -10.61 -1.61
C THR A 72 5.37 -11.36 -1.53
N ARG A 73 5.34 -12.69 -1.43
CA ARG A 73 6.54 -13.53 -1.37
C ARG A 73 6.51 -14.61 -2.44
N ALA A 74 7.67 -14.94 -3.03
CA ALA A 74 7.73 -15.84 -4.18
C ALA A 74 7.22 -17.27 -3.91
N ASP A 75 7.21 -17.70 -2.64
CA ASP A 75 6.70 -18.99 -2.17
C ASP A 75 5.16 -19.08 -2.13
N ARG A 76 4.45 -17.98 -2.41
CA ARG A 76 3.00 -17.93 -2.34
C ARG A 76 2.30 -18.48 -3.60
N PRO A 77 1.05 -18.98 -3.48
CA PRO A 77 0.27 -19.43 -4.63
C PRO A 77 0.06 -18.33 -5.68
N ALA A 78 0.01 -18.71 -6.97
CA ALA A 78 -0.15 -17.78 -8.08
C ALA A 78 -1.40 -16.86 -7.97
N PRO A 79 -2.60 -17.35 -7.54
CA PRO A 79 -3.76 -16.47 -7.34
C PRO A 79 -3.53 -15.39 -6.28
N PHE A 80 -2.85 -15.73 -5.18
CA PHE A 80 -2.54 -14.78 -4.11
C PHE A 80 -1.51 -13.73 -4.56
N LEU A 81 -0.52 -14.16 -5.35
CA LEU A 81 0.44 -13.25 -5.98
C LEU A 81 -0.22 -12.32 -7.00
N ASN A 82 -1.16 -12.83 -7.82
CA ASN A 82 -1.92 -12.00 -8.76
C ASN A 82 -2.73 -10.93 -8.02
N PHE A 83 -3.38 -11.29 -6.90
CA PHE A 83 -4.09 -10.34 -6.06
C PHE A 83 -3.16 -9.26 -5.48
N THR A 84 -2.10 -9.66 -4.77
CA THR A 84 -1.21 -8.71 -4.08
C THR A 84 -0.47 -7.80 -5.06
N THR A 85 0.15 -8.36 -6.10
CA THR A 85 0.85 -7.57 -7.14
C THR A 85 -0.11 -6.74 -7.98
N GLY A 86 -1.30 -7.25 -8.28
CA GLY A 86 -2.36 -6.49 -8.97
C GLY A 86 -2.76 -5.24 -8.21
N ARG A 87 -3.03 -5.37 -6.90
CA ARG A 87 -3.36 -4.23 -6.03
C ARG A 87 -2.22 -3.23 -5.90
N ILE A 88 -0.97 -3.71 -5.81
CA ILE A 88 0.21 -2.82 -5.79
C ILE A 88 0.27 -2.02 -7.09
N VAL A 89 0.18 -2.68 -8.26
CA VAL A 89 0.22 -2.02 -9.57
C VAL A 89 -0.94 -1.03 -9.74
N GLU A 90 -2.15 -1.36 -9.28
CA GLU A 90 -3.29 -0.44 -9.28
C GLU A 90 -3.02 0.82 -8.46
N ILE A 91 -2.51 0.66 -7.23
CA ILE A 91 -2.20 1.79 -6.34
C ILE A 91 -1.09 2.67 -6.94
N LEU A 92 -0.03 2.06 -7.48
CA LEU A 92 1.09 2.77 -8.11
C LEU A 92 0.69 3.52 -9.39
N ASN A 93 -0.41 3.13 -10.03
CA ASN A 93 -0.90 3.71 -11.28
C ASN A 93 -2.09 4.66 -11.10
N ARG A 94 -2.57 4.84 -9.86
CA ARG A 94 -3.67 5.73 -9.53
C ARG A 94 -3.28 7.20 -9.71
N ASP A 95 -4.24 8.00 -10.17
CA ASP A 95 -4.09 9.42 -10.53
C ASP A 95 -3.43 10.33 -9.47
N PRO A 96 -2.84 11.47 -9.88
CA PRO A 96 -2.92 12.09 -11.21
C PRO A 96 -1.75 11.65 -12.09
N VAL A 97 -2.05 10.75 -13.01
CA VAL A 97 -1.08 10.16 -13.93
C VAL A 97 -1.74 10.22 -15.32
N ILE A 98 -2.31 11.40 -15.65
CA ILE A 98 -3.00 11.70 -16.92
C ILE A 98 -2.07 12.56 -17.78
N VAL A 99 -1.02 11.94 -18.30
CA VAL A 99 -0.17 12.47 -19.39
C VAL A 99 0.21 11.26 -20.25
N GLN A 100 0.36 11.40 -21.56
CA GLN A 100 0.56 10.27 -22.48
C GLN A 100 1.79 9.39 -22.14
N GLU A 101 2.84 10.00 -21.58
CA GLU A 101 4.04 9.32 -21.03
C GLU A 101 3.72 8.30 -19.92
N ASN A 102 2.58 8.46 -19.26
CA ASN A 102 2.17 7.58 -18.18
C ASN A 102 1.54 6.27 -18.65
N CYS A 103 1.03 6.20 -19.89
CA CYS A 103 0.47 4.95 -20.42
C CYS A 103 1.55 3.87 -20.55
N ASP A 104 2.73 4.25 -21.05
CA ASP A 104 3.87 3.34 -21.18
C ASP A 104 4.41 2.90 -19.83
N LEU A 105 4.50 3.83 -18.86
CA LEU A 105 4.88 3.51 -17.49
C LEU A 105 3.89 2.54 -16.82
N ARG A 106 2.58 2.74 -17.00
CA ARG A 106 1.52 1.85 -16.50
C ARG A 106 1.64 0.46 -17.11
N ALA A 107 1.85 0.38 -18.42
CA ALA A 107 2.04 -0.86 -19.15
C ALA A 107 3.31 -1.59 -18.67
N LYS A 108 4.43 -0.87 -18.55
CA LYS A 108 5.71 -1.37 -18.05
C LYS A 108 5.58 -1.95 -16.64
N ARG A 109 5.00 -1.18 -15.69
CA ARG A 109 4.78 -1.65 -14.31
C ARG A 109 3.89 -2.90 -14.27
N ARG A 110 2.83 -2.95 -15.09
CA ARG A 110 1.98 -4.14 -15.20
C ARG A 110 2.80 -5.33 -15.71
N SER A 111 3.58 -5.19 -16.77
CA SER A 111 4.39 -6.29 -17.31
C SER A 111 5.51 -6.74 -16.36
N GLU A 112 6.14 -5.81 -15.65
CA GLU A 112 7.33 -6.09 -14.83
C GLU A 112 6.96 -6.66 -13.45
N PHE A 113 5.86 -6.19 -12.85
CA PHE A 113 5.51 -6.46 -11.46
C PHE A 113 4.27 -7.33 -11.27
N ARG A 114 3.27 -7.27 -12.18
CA ARG A 114 2.05 -8.06 -12.00
C ARG A 114 2.31 -9.52 -12.34
N VAL A 115 2.12 -10.38 -11.37
CA VAL A 115 2.12 -11.84 -11.54
C VAL A 115 0.77 -12.24 -12.12
N GLU A 116 0.76 -12.98 -13.23
CA GLU A 116 -0.46 -13.58 -13.79
C GLU A 116 -0.62 -15.02 -13.29
N THR A 117 -1.84 -15.54 -13.29
CA THR A 117 -2.14 -16.87 -12.72
C THR A 117 -1.53 -18.03 -13.52
N ASP A 118 -1.23 -17.80 -14.78
CA ASP A 118 -0.62 -18.73 -15.73
C ASP A 118 0.90 -18.57 -15.86
N ASP A 119 1.50 -17.59 -15.18
CA ASP A 119 2.96 -17.43 -15.14
C ASP A 119 3.62 -18.69 -14.56
N SER A 120 4.68 -19.17 -15.21
CA SER A 120 5.52 -20.25 -14.66
C SER A 120 6.21 -19.82 -13.35
N GLU A 121 6.55 -20.78 -12.49
CA GLU A 121 7.18 -20.48 -11.18
C GLU A 121 8.43 -19.59 -11.28
N PRO A 122 9.39 -19.83 -12.22
CA PRO A 122 10.54 -18.94 -12.36
C PRO A 122 10.16 -17.50 -12.73
N VAL A 123 9.12 -17.32 -13.56
CA VAL A 123 8.63 -16.00 -13.97
C VAL A 123 7.99 -15.27 -12.78
N ARG A 124 7.18 -15.97 -11.97
CA ARG A 124 6.57 -15.40 -10.76
C ARG A 124 7.63 -14.95 -9.77
N ALA A 125 8.62 -15.79 -9.49
CA ALA A 125 9.72 -15.46 -8.59
C ALA A 125 10.51 -14.23 -9.08
N ALA A 126 10.80 -14.15 -10.38
CA ALA A 126 11.50 -13.01 -10.97
C ALA A 126 10.69 -11.70 -10.90
N LYS A 127 9.37 -11.75 -11.12
CA LYS A 127 8.47 -10.58 -10.98
C LYS A 127 8.42 -10.09 -9.53
N VAL A 128 8.26 -11.01 -8.58
CA VAL A 128 8.25 -10.67 -7.14
C VAL A 128 9.59 -10.06 -6.72
N ALA A 129 10.72 -10.62 -7.14
CA ALA A 129 12.05 -10.08 -6.86
C ALA A 129 12.21 -8.65 -7.40
N ARG A 130 11.89 -8.42 -8.68
CA ARG A 130 11.94 -7.07 -9.30
C ARG A 130 11.08 -6.06 -8.55
N LEU A 131 9.89 -6.46 -8.10
CA LEU A 131 9.01 -5.58 -7.34
C LEU A 131 9.63 -5.17 -5.99
N HIS A 132 10.24 -6.12 -5.27
CA HIS A 132 10.94 -5.84 -4.01
C HIS A 132 12.17 -4.96 -4.22
N ASP A 133 12.98 -5.25 -5.24
CA ASP A 133 14.16 -4.45 -5.57
C ASP A 133 13.77 -3.00 -5.93
N TRP A 134 12.72 -2.85 -6.76
CA TRP A 134 12.18 -1.54 -7.11
C TRP A 134 11.64 -0.81 -5.88
N TRP A 135 10.92 -1.48 -4.98
CA TRP A 135 10.41 -0.86 -3.76
C TRP A 135 11.54 -0.46 -2.80
N ALA A 136 12.60 -1.25 -2.70
CA ALA A 136 13.76 -0.91 -1.88
C ALA A 136 14.45 0.37 -2.39
N ALA A 137 14.53 0.55 -3.71
CA ALA A 137 15.10 1.73 -4.34
C ALA A 137 14.18 2.97 -4.29
N HIS A 138 12.90 2.81 -4.63
CA HIS A 138 11.99 3.93 -4.90
C HIS A 138 10.82 4.08 -3.90
N GLY A 139 10.64 3.13 -2.98
CA GLY A 139 9.49 3.12 -2.08
C GLY A 139 9.37 4.37 -1.21
N ARG A 140 10.50 5.00 -0.84
CA ARG A 140 10.51 6.26 -0.07
C ARG A 140 10.05 7.47 -0.88
N GLU A 141 10.22 7.45 -2.19
CA GLU A 141 9.77 8.51 -3.10
C GLU A 141 8.25 8.47 -3.24
N VAL A 142 7.70 7.25 -3.32
CA VAL A 142 6.27 6.99 -3.59
C VAL A 142 5.43 6.96 -2.30
N HIS A 143 6.01 6.48 -1.19
CA HIS A 143 5.34 6.34 0.10
C HIS A 143 6.02 7.16 1.18
N GLN A 144 5.63 8.43 1.27
CA GLN A 144 6.12 9.36 2.28
C GLN A 144 5.20 9.35 3.50
N TRP A 145 5.78 9.24 4.71
CA TRP A 145 5.02 9.12 5.96
C TRP A 145 4.04 10.28 6.16
N TRP A 146 4.41 11.51 5.80
CA TRP A 146 3.53 12.67 5.95
C TRP A 146 2.32 12.66 4.99
N ARG A 147 2.39 11.92 3.87
CA ARG A 147 1.28 11.70 2.92
C ARG A 147 0.31 10.63 3.40
N PHE A 148 0.58 10.00 4.55
CA PHE A 148 -0.27 8.96 5.13
C PHE A 148 -1.73 9.38 5.17
N TRP A 149 -2.07 10.63 5.49
CA TRP A 149 -3.47 11.05 5.57
C TRP A 149 -4.18 11.27 4.23
N THR A 150 -3.44 11.41 3.13
CA THR A 150 -4.04 11.66 1.81
C THR A 150 -4.46 10.37 1.10
N GLY A 151 -3.77 9.26 1.37
CA GLY A 151 -3.96 8.02 0.62
C GLY A 151 -3.43 8.07 -0.82
N ASN A 152 -2.77 9.16 -1.23
CA ASN A 152 -2.24 9.40 -2.58
C ASN A 152 -0.72 9.20 -2.66
N CYS A 153 -0.28 8.53 -3.73
CA CYS A 153 1.10 8.07 -3.96
C CYS A 153 1.67 8.86 -5.13
N GLN A 154 1.57 10.18 -5.04
CA GLN A 154 2.22 11.00 -6.05
C GLN A 154 3.73 10.82 -5.93
N TYR A 155 4.41 10.77 -7.07
CA TYR A 155 5.81 11.20 -7.10
C TYR A 155 5.84 12.70 -6.73
N PRO A 156 6.77 13.16 -5.89
CA PRO A 156 7.04 14.59 -5.84
C PRO A 156 7.52 15.01 -7.23
N ASP A 157 6.82 15.95 -7.85
CA ASP A 157 7.32 16.68 -9.02
C ASP A 157 8.63 17.41 -8.66
#